data_AF-A0A5N1GP71-F1
#
_entry.id   AF-A0A5N1GP71-F1
#
_cell.length_a   1.000
_cell.length_b   1.000
_cell.length_c   1.000
_cell.angle_alpha   90.00
_cell.angle_beta   90.00
_cell.angle_gamma   90.00
#
_symmetry.space_group_name_H-M   'P 1'
#
loop_
_entity.id
_entity.type
_entity.pdbx_description
1 polymer ?
#
loop_
_entity_poly.entity_id
_entity_poly.type
_entity_poly.pdbx_seq_one_letter_code
_entity_poly.pdbx_strand_id
1 'polypeptide(L)'
;MYLIDANILIDAGKKIYPQDVFPSYWTELPLKAKFAQSFMLTRVFNELQQGDDDTFSWVDEHFHDFLIKEDEDYEIIKKWAEVIHL
;
A
#
# COMPACT_ATOMS: atom_id res chain seq x y z
N MET A 1 5.64 -11.68 -6.80
CA MET A 1 4.99 -11.21 -5.57
C MET A 1 5.77 -10.00 -5.07
N TYR A 2 5.09 -8.87 -4.98
CA TYR A 2 5.66 -7.60 -4.51
C TYR A 2 4.93 -7.16 -3.24
N LEU A 3 5.63 -6.47 -2.35
CA LEU A 3 5.03 -5.93 -1.14
C LEU A 3 5.09 -4.40 -1.20
N ILE A 4 3.92 -3.78 -1.11
CA ILE A 4 3.74 -2.34 -1.17
C ILE A 4 3.84 -1.79 0.24
N ASP A 5 4.80 -0.89 0.43
CA ASP A 5 4.93 -0.07 1.62
C ASP A 5 3.97 1.13 1.55
N ALA A 6 3.40 1.51 2.68
CA ALA A 6 2.53 2.67 2.85
C ALA A 6 3.22 3.94 2.38
N ASN A 7 4.51 4.07 2.67
CA ASN A 7 5.31 5.23 2.30
C ASN A 7 5.31 5.48 0.78
N ILE A 8 5.24 4.42 -0.04
CA ILE A 8 5.13 4.56 -1.50
C ILE A 8 3.82 5.24 -1.87
N LEU A 9 2.72 4.88 -1.22
CA LEU A 9 1.40 5.47 -1.49
C LEU A 9 1.26 6.87 -0.88
N ILE A 10 1.83 7.10 0.31
CA ILE A 10 1.90 8.42 0.95
C ILE A 10 2.69 9.39 0.06
N ASP A 11 3.89 9.00 -0.37
CA ASP A 11 4.72 9.85 -1.22
C ASP A 11 4.11 10.03 -2.60
N ALA A 12 3.46 9.00 -3.16
CA ALA A 12 2.67 9.14 -4.37
C ALA A 12 1.57 10.19 -4.20
N GLY A 13 0.71 10.09 -3.18
CA GLY A 13 -0.38 11.03 -2.94
C GLY A 13 0.09 12.46 -2.65
N LYS A 14 1.16 12.61 -1.88
CA LYS A 14 1.56 13.93 -1.37
C LYS A 14 2.57 14.66 -2.23
N LYS A 15 3.45 13.96 -2.95
CA LYS A 15 4.64 14.57 -3.55
C LYS A 15 4.77 14.32 -5.06
N ILE A 16 4.34 13.17 -5.55
CA ILE A 16 4.71 12.72 -6.90
C ILE A 16 3.48 12.68 -7.83
N TYR A 17 2.36 12.18 -7.33
CA TYR A 17 1.11 11.97 -8.05
C TYR A 17 -0.13 12.40 -7.24
N PRO A 18 -0.31 13.71 -6.96
CA PRO A 18 -1.54 14.22 -6.34
C PRO A 18 -2.79 13.71 -7.06
N GLN A 19 -3.80 13.27 -6.30
CA GLN A 19 -4.99 12.61 -6.84
C GLN A 19 -5.81 13.51 -7.78
N ASP A 20 -5.86 14.81 -7.47
CA ASP A 20 -6.52 15.85 -8.23
C ASP A 20 -5.83 16.15 -9.58
N VAL A 21 -4.51 15.93 -9.65
CA VAL A 21 -3.70 16.17 -10.85
C VAL A 21 -3.55 14.90 -11.71
N PHE A 22 -3.49 13.71 -11.08
CA PHE A 22 -3.21 12.43 -11.76
C PHE A 22 -4.24 11.33 -11.46
N PRO A 23 -5.55 11.55 -11.72
CA PRO A 23 -6.60 10.58 -11.36
C PRO A 23 -6.45 9.22 -12.08
N SER A 24 -5.86 9.21 -13.28
CA SER A 24 -5.60 7.97 -14.03
C SER A 24 -4.58 7.07 -13.36
N TYR A 25 -3.59 7.62 -12.65
CA TYR A 25 -2.63 6.83 -11.89
C TYR A 25 -3.34 6.00 -10.83
N TRP A 26 -4.19 6.66 -10.04
CA TRP A 26 -4.95 6.04 -8.96
C TRP A 26 -5.94 5.00 -9.50
N THR A 27 -6.61 5.29 -10.61
CA THR A 27 -7.55 4.32 -11.23
C THR A 27 -6.85 3.05 -11.74
N GLU A 28 -5.63 3.17 -12.27
CA GLU A 28 -4.87 2.05 -12.85
C GLU A 28 -4.06 1.24 -11.82
N LEU A 29 -3.72 1.85 -10.68
CA LEU A 29 -2.89 1.25 -9.64
C LEU A 29 -3.44 -0.08 -9.09
N PRO A 30 -4.73 -0.22 -8.71
CA PRO A 30 -5.25 -1.47 -8.16
C PRO A 30 -5.33 -2.57 -9.24
N LEU A 31 -5.59 -2.20 -10.51
CA LEU A 31 -5.57 -3.14 -11.65
C LEU A 31 -4.17 -3.73 -11.85
N LYS A 32 -3.15 -2.88 -11.78
CA LYS A 32 -1.74 -3.31 -11.89
C LYS A 32 -1.29 -4.09 -10.65
N ALA A 33 -1.70 -3.69 -9.46
CA ALA A 33 -1.40 -4.40 -8.21
C ALA A 33 -1.94 -5.84 -8.26
N LYS A 34 -3.18 -6.01 -8.74
CA LYS A 34 -3.80 -7.33 -8.96
C LYS A 34 -3.03 -8.17 -9.97
N PHE A 35 -2.66 -7.60 -11.11
CA PHE A 35 -1.90 -8.32 -12.15
C PHE A 35 -0.51 -8.74 -11.67
N ALA A 36 0.16 -7.89 -10.89
CA ALA A 36 1.52 -8.12 -10.39
C ALA A 36 1.58 -9.00 -9.12
N GLN A 37 0.44 -9.44 -8.58
CA GLN A 37 0.35 -10.10 -7.26
C GLN A 37 1.07 -9.26 -6.18
N SER A 38 0.68 -8.00 -6.11
CA SER A 38 1.19 -7.06 -5.12
C SER A 38 0.27 -7.04 -3.91
N PHE A 39 0.86 -7.06 -2.73
CA PHE A 39 0.15 -7.09 -1.46
C PHE A 39 0.60 -5.93 -0.57
N MET A 40 -0.15 -5.64 0.49
CA MET A 40 0.20 -4.65 1.51
C MET A 40 0.04 -5.28 2.89
N LEU A 41 0.96 -5.03 3.82
CA LEU A 41 0.82 -5.53 5.19
C LEU A 41 -0.24 -4.71 5.94
N THR A 42 -1.07 -5.38 6.75
CA THR A 42 -2.06 -4.69 7.59
C THR A 42 -1.43 -3.70 8.56
N ARG A 43 -0.20 -3.96 9.06
CA ARG A 43 0.51 -2.98 9.91
C ARG A 43 0.86 -1.69 9.18
N VAL A 44 1.29 -1.84 7.94
CA VAL A 44 1.61 -0.73 7.03
C VAL A 44 0.35 0.08 6.71
N PHE A 45 -0.78 -0.61 6.52
CA PHE A 45 -2.10 0.03 6.43
C PHE A 45 -2.49 0.79 7.71
N ASN A 46 -2.21 0.23 8.88
CA ASN A 46 -2.48 0.90 10.15
C ASN A 46 -1.58 2.12 10.40
N GLU A 47 -0.37 2.16 9.81
CA GLU A 47 0.49 3.35 9.81
C GLU A 47 -0.11 4.47 8.94
N LEU A 48 -0.75 4.14 7.81
CA LEU A 48 -1.51 5.11 6.99
C LEU A 48 -2.66 5.75 7.76
N GLN A 49 -3.35 4.99 8.61
CA GLN A 49 -4.47 5.50 9.41
C GLN A 49 -4.06 6.65 10.35
N GLN A 50 -2.78 6.77 10.71
CA GLN A 50 -2.30 7.86 11.57
C GLN A 50 -1.95 9.14 10.80
N GLY A 51 -1.98 9.14 9.46
CA GLY A 51 -1.56 10.28 8.65
C GLY A 51 -2.43 10.54 7.42
N ASP A 52 -3.13 11.67 7.44
CA ASP A 52 -3.83 12.34 6.32
C ASP A 52 -4.98 11.55 5.66
N ASP A 53 -6.19 12.10 5.74
CA ASP A 53 -7.44 11.37 5.52
C ASP A 53 -7.71 10.95 4.07
N ASP A 54 -7.30 11.74 3.08
CA ASP A 54 -7.70 11.51 1.68
C ASP A 54 -6.98 10.30 1.05
N THR A 55 -5.70 10.13 1.35
CA THR A 55 -4.93 8.98 0.86
C THR A 55 -5.33 7.71 1.59
N PHE A 56 -5.56 7.78 2.90
CA PHE A 56 -6.02 6.64 3.68
C PHE A 56 -7.40 6.16 3.19
N SER A 57 -8.35 7.08 3.00
CA SER A 57 -9.70 6.76 2.53
C SER A 57 -9.67 6.04 1.18
N TRP A 58 -8.81 6.49 0.26
CA TRP A 58 -8.64 5.84 -1.04
C TRP A 58 -8.03 4.44 -0.93
N VAL A 59 -7.02 4.26 -0.07
CA VAL A 59 -6.39 2.95 0.15
C VAL A 59 -7.36 1.99 0.84
N ASP A 60 -8.15 2.43 1.80
CA ASP A 60 -9.19 1.60 2.44
C ASP A 60 -10.25 1.15 1.42
N GLU A 61 -10.67 2.04 0.51
CA GLU A 61 -11.68 1.69 -0.49
C GLU A 61 -11.17 0.75 -1.60
N HIS A 62 -9.90 0.87 -1.99
CA HIS A 62 -9.37 0.19 -3.19
C HIS A 62 -8.34 -0.91 -2.92
N PHE A 63 -7.73 -0.92 -1.74
CA PHE A 63 -6.63 -1.84 -1.40
C PHE A 63 -6.98 -2.84 -0.29
N HIS A 64 -8.18 -2.79 0.29
CA HIS A 64 -8.61 -3.70 1.37
C HIS A 64 -8.44 -5.19 1.02
N ASP A 65 -8.79 -5.57 -0.22
CA ASP A 65 -8.68 -6.95 -0.73
C ASP A 65 -7.24 -7.42 -0.95
N PHE A 66 -6.27 -6.50 -0.90
CA PHE A 66 -4.83 -6.77 -1.09
C PHE A 66 -4.06 -6.72 0.24
N LEU A 67 -4.76 -6.51 1.36
CA LEU A 67 -4.18 -6.54 2.69
C LEU A 67 -3.86 -7.98 3.09
N ILE A 68 -2.57 -8.25 3.31
CA ILE A 68 -2.10 -9.47 3.97
C ILE A 68 -1.96 -9.16 5.45
N LYS A 69 -2.68 -9.92 6.26
CA LYS A 69 -2.48 -9.87 7.70
C LYS A 69 -1.18 -10.55 8.07
N GLU A 70 -0.47 -9.96 9.02
CA GLU A 70 0.81 -10.48 9.50
C GLU A 70 0.69 -11.89 10.07
N ASP A 71 -0.49 -12.40 10.41
CA ASP A 71 -0.69 -13.77 10.89
C ASP A 71 -0.97 -14.79 9.76
N GLU A 72 -1.19 -14.34 8.52
CA GLU A 72 -1.60 -15.21 7.40
C GLU A 72 -0.41 -15.74 6.57
N ASP A 73 0.74 -15.05 6.52
CA ASP A 73 1.88 -15.51 5.70
C ASP A 73 3.27 -15.18 6.29
N TYR A 74 3.84 -16.17 7.00
CA TYR A 74 5.12 -16.07 7.73
C TYR A 74 6.33 -15.73 6.83
N GLU A 75 6.34 -16.19 5.59
CA GLU A 75 7.46 -15.92 4.66
C GLU A 75 7.50 -14.46 4.22
N ILE A 76 6.34 -13.80 4.17
CA ILE A 76 6.22 -12.38 3.83
C ILE A 76 6.73 -11.51 4.99
N ILE A 77 6.35 -11.83 6.23
CA ILE A 77 6.85 -11.15 7.44
C ILE A 77 8.37 -11.23 7.50
N LYS A 78 8.93 -12.41 7.23
CA LYS A 78 10.36 -12.65 7.34
C LYS A 78 11.15 -11.78 6.36
N LYS A 79 10.70 -11.69 5.10
CA LYS A 79 11.30 -10.79 4.11
C LYS A 79 11.16 -9.32 4.47
N TRP A 80 10.06 -8.94 5.09
CA TRP A 80 9.87 -7.55 5.53
C TRP A 80 10.73 -7.18 6.73
N ALA A 81 10.88 -8.09 7.69
CA ALA A 81 11.79 -7.92 8.83
C ALA A 81 13.25 -7.71 8.38
N GLU A 82 13.67 -8.36 7.29
CA GLU A 82 14.99 -8.17 6.67
C GLU A 82 15.16 -6.76 6.06
N VAL A 83 14.09 -6.14 5.54
CA VAL A 83 14.13 -4.80 4.93
C VAL A 83 14.11 -3.70 5.99
N ILE A 84 13.36 -3.85 7.09
CA ILE A 84 13.31 -2.85 8.19
C ILE A 84 14.59 -2.86 9.04
N HIS A 85 15.30 -3.99 9.14
CA HIS A 85 16.53 -4.10 9.94
C HIS A 85 17.82 -3.67 9.22
N LEU A 86 17.70 -2.95 8.08
CA LEU A 86 18.78 -2.22 7.42
C LEU A 86 18.68 -0.72 7.71
#